data_AF-A0A9E3RN55-F1
#
_entry.id   AF-A0A9E3RN55-F1
#
_cell.length_a   1.000
_cell.length_b   1.000
_cell.length_c   1.000
_cell.angle_alpha   90.00
_cell.angle_beta   90.00
_cell.angle_gamma   90.00
#
_symmetry.space_group_name_H-M   'P 1'
#
loop_
_entity.id
_entity.type
_entity.pdbx_description
1 polymer ?
#
loop_
_entity_poly.entity_id
_entity_poly.type
_entity_poly.pdbx_seq_one_letter_code
_entity_poly.pdbx_strand_id
1 'polypeptide(L)'
;MDSNNPSTEALALAYHSLTESDTEIMVADNELHERITERVVELLTKNPERLMSILYRIDVNEQRINDVMKNAPIGGIASRISELIIERMQQKVETRNKYRSANQPDSENTD
;
A
#
# COMPACT_ATOMS: atom_id res chain seq x y z
N MET A 1 -37.89 -7.05 30.96
CA MET A 1 -37.37 -6.31 29.78
C MET A 1 -36.03 -5.75 30.21
N ASP A 2 -35.02 -6.63 30.27
CA ASP A 2 -33.70 -6.25 30.77
C ASP A 2 -32.85 -5.81 29.59
N SER A 3 -32.70 -4.50 29.44
CA SER A 3 -31.92 -3.85 28.39
C SER A 3 -30.42 -3.80 28.71
N ASN A 4 -29.90 -4.76 29.46
CA ASN A 4 -28.49 -4.80 29.86
C ASN A 4 -27.87 -6.13 29.42
N ASN A 5 -27.87 -6.36 28.10
CA ASN A 5 -27.15 -7.49 27.51
C ASN A 5 -25.68 -7.06 27.30
N PRO A 6 -24.72 -7.55 28.10
CA PRO A 6 -23.31 -7.17 27.98
C PRO A 6 -22.71 -7.56 26.62
N SER A 7 -23.38 -8.42 25.84
CA SER A 7 -22.97 -8.76 24.48
C SER A 7 -23.11 -7.60 23.49
N THR A 8 -24.06 -6.68 23.67
CA THR A 8 -24.29 -5.59 22.70
C THR A 8 -23.30 -4.44 22.83
N GLU A 9 -22.93 -4.04 24.05
CA GLU A 9 -21.89 -3.01 24.26
C GLU A 9 -20.50 -3.53 23.87
N ALA A 10 -20.18 -4.78 24.22
CA ALA A 10 -18.92 -5.41 23.81
C ALA A 10 -18.81 -5.53 22.28
N LEU A 11 -19.91 -5.87 21.59
CA LEU A 11 -19.96 -5.89 20.12
C LEU A 11 -19.84 -4.49 19.52
N ALA A 12 -20.53 -3.48 20.08
CA ALA A 12 -20.46 -2.10 19.58
C ALA A 12 -19.05 -1.50 19.74
N LEU A 13 -18.38 -1.76 20.86
CA LEU A 13 -16.99 -1.34 21.10
C LEU A 13 -16.01 -2.08 20.18
N ALA A 14 -16.22 -3.38 19.95
CA ALA A 14 -15.41 -4.15 19.00
C ALA A 14 -15.59 -3.65 17.55
N TYR A 15 -16.82 -3.35 17.12
CA TYR A 15 -17.06 -2.74 15.81
C TYR A 15 -16.44 -1.35 15.68
N HIS A 16 -16.55 -0.50 16.71
CA HIS A 16 -15.97 0.84 16.67
C HIS A 16 -14.44 0.81 16.60
N SER A 17 -13.81 -0.07 17.40
CA SER A 17 -12.35 -0.29 17.37
C SER A 17 -11.86 -0.87 16.04
N LEU A 18 -12.62 -1.77 15.40
CA LEU A 18 -12.30 -2.29 14.07
C LEU A 18 -12.43 -1.20 12.99
N THR A 19 -13.37 -0.26 13.14
CA THR A 19 -13.54 0.83 12.17
C THR A 19 -12.50 1.94 12.29
N GLU A 20 -12.03 2.27 13.49
CA GLU A 20 -11.05 3.35 13.69
C GLU A 20 -9.70 2.99 13.05
N SER A 21 -9.20 1.78 13.28
CA SER A 21 -7.94 1.31 12.69
C SER A 21 -8.01 1.21 11.17
N ASP A 22 -9.11 0.64 10.64
CA ASP A 22 -9.27 0.48 9.20
C ASP A 22 -9.44 1.84 8.49
N THR A 23 -10.14 2.78 9.14
CA THR A 23 -10.29 4.15 8.64
C THR A 23 -8.95 4.89 8.66
N GLU A 24 -8.18 4.81 9.75
CA GLU A 24 -6.85 5.43 9.83
C GLU A 24 -5.88 4.85 8.79
N ILE A 25 -5.90 3.52 8.59
CA ILE A 25 -5.09 2.85 7.55
C ILE A 25 -5.52 3.32 6.16
N MET A 26 -6.83 3.34 5.85
CA MET A 26 -7.34 3.81 4.56
C MET A 26 -7.00 5.29 4.31
N VAL A 27 -7.08 6.15 5.34
CA VAL A 27 -6.71 7.56 5.23
C VAL A 27 -5.21 7.71 4.98
N ALA A 28 -4.37 6.97 5.70
CA ALA A 28 -2.92 6.98 5.48
C ALA A 28 -2.54 6.46 4.09
N ASP A 29 -3.22 5.42 3.59
CA ASP A 29 -3.02 4.88 2.24
C ASP A 29 -3.46 5.89 1.17
N ASN A 30 -4.57 6.60 1.38
CA ASN A 30 -5.03 7.65 0.47
C ASN A 30 -4.09 8.87 0.47
N GLU A 31 -3.65 9.34 1.64
CA GLU A 31 -2.71 10.46 1.72
C GLU A 31 -1.36 10.12 1.07
N LEU A 32 -0.87 8.89 1.29
CA LEU A 32 0.33 8.40 0.63
C LEU A 32 0.14 8.34 -0.90
N HIS A 33 -1.00 7.82 -1.36
CA HIS A 33 -1.33 7.76 -2.78
C HIS A 33 -1.39 9.15 -3.41
N GLU A 34 -2.06 10.11 -2.77
CA GLU A 34 -2.15 11.48 -3.24
C GLU A 34 -0.77 12.13 -3.35
N ARG A 35 0.06 12.02 -2.31
CA ARG A 35 1.41 12.60 -2.30
C ARG A 35 2.32 11.99 -3.37
N ILE A 36 2.24 10.67 -3.59
CA ILE A 36 2.97 10.02 -4.69
C ILE A 36 2.43 10.51 -6.03
N THR A 37 1.11 10.62 -6.18
CA THR A 37 0.46 11.07 -7.41
C THR A 37 0.86 12.48 -7.79
N GLU A 38 0.85 13.43 -6.85
CA GLU A 38 1.35 14.78 -7.06
C GLU A 38 2.78 14.77 -7.55
N ARG A 39 3.64 13.98 -6.89
CA ARG A 39 5.04 13.87 -7.28
C ARG A 39 5.24 13.27 -8.66
N VAL A 40 4.42 12.28 -9.02
CA VAL A 40 4.42 11.66 -10.35
C VAL A 40 3.95 12.66 -11.41
N VAL A 41 2.90 13.44 -11.15
CA VAL A 41 2.44 14.52 -12.05
C VAL A 41 3.56 15.51 -12.32
N GLU A 42 4.25 15.96 -11.27
CA GLU A 42 5.39 16.87 -11.41
C GLU A 42 6.49 16.27 -12.28
N LEU A 43 6.86 15.01 -12.05
CA LEU A 43 7.92 14.34 -12.80
C LEU A 43 7.52 14.05 -14.24
N LEU A 44 6.28 13.62 -14.50
CA LEU A 44 5.76 13.45 -15.87
C LEU A 44 5.86 14.75 -16.67
N THR A 45 5.59 15.88 -16.01
CA THR A 45 5.56 17.19 -16.68
C THR A 45 6.95 17.81 -16.82
N LYS A 46 7.80 17.69 -15.80
CA LYS A 46 9.07 18.44 -15.71
C LYS A 46 10.31 17.59 -16.03
N ASN A 47 10.26 16.27 -15.82
CA ASN A 47 11.41 15.37 -16.01
C ASN A 47 10.98 13.88 -16.11
N PRO A 48 10.36 13.48 -17.23
CA PRO A 48 9.85 12.12 -17.40
C PRO A 48 10.97 11.07 -17.41
N GLU A 49 12.18 11.41 -17.87
CA GLU A 49 13.34 10.50 -17.84
C GLU A 49 13.71 10.13 -16.41
N ARG A 50 13.66 11.10 -15.49
CA ARG A 50 13.87 10.85 -14.06
C ARG A 50 12.77 9.98 -13.46
N LEU A 51 11.52 10.16 -13.88
CA LEU A 51 10.43 9.26 -13.46
C LEU A 51 10.75 7.82 -13.87
N MET A 52 11.08 7.59 -15.13
CA MET A 52 11.41 6.25 -15.65
C MET A 52 12.59 5.63 -14.91
N SER A 53 13.64 6.41 -14.65
CA SER A 53 14.81 5.98 -13.86
C SER A 53 14.42 5.53 -12.44
N ILE A 54 13.50 6.23 -11.78
CA ILE A 54 12.98 5.86 -10.46
C ILE A 54 12.19 4.55 -10.56
N LEU A 55 11.24 4.46 -11.50
CA LEU A 55 10.36 3.30 -11.67
C LEU A 55 11.17 2.02 -11.90
N TYR A 56 12.23 2.07 -12.72
CA TYR A 56 13.10 0.92 -12.94
C TYR A 56 13.91 0.51 -11.70
N ARG A 57 14.33 1.47 -10.85
CA ARG A 57 15.07 1.18 -9.61
C ARG A 57 14.23 0.52 -8.52
N ILE A 58 12.91 0.66 -8.59
CA ILE A 58 11.96 0.02 -7.66
C ILE A 58 11.30 -1.22 -8.28
N ASP A 59 11.91 -1.76 -9.33
CA ASP A 59 11.48 -2.98 -10.02
C ASP A 59 10.09 -2.90 -10.66
N VAL A 60 9.64 -1.71 -11.10
CA VAL A 60 8.46 -1.60 -11.97
C VAL A 60 8.87 -1.96 -13.40
N ASN A 61 8.31 -3.05 -13.93
CA ASN A 61 8.63 -3.54 -15.27
C ASN A 61 8.09 -2.60 -16.36
N GLU A 62 8.89 -2.38 -17.41
CA GLU A 62 8.58 -1.53 -18.57
C GLU A 62 7.23 -1.86 -19.24
N GLN A 63 6.86 -3.15 -19.31
CA GLN A 63 5.57 -3.59 -19.83
C GLN A 63 4.41 -2.95 -19.06
N ARG A 64 4.46 -2.96 -17.71
CA ARG A 64 3.39 -2.37 -16.88
C ARG A 64 3.31 -0.85 -17.06
N ILE A 65 4.46 -0.19 -17.21
CA ILE A 65 4.51 1.26 -17.46
C ILE A 65 3.86 1.57 -18.81
N ASN A 66 4.26 0.84 -19.86
CA ASN A 66 3.72 0.98 -21.20
C ASN A 66 2.21 0.71 -21.25
N ASP A 67 1.73 -0.28 -20.50
CA ASP A 67 0.30 -0.59 -20.41
C ASP A 67 -0.46 0.57 -19.76
N VAL A 68 0.07 1.19 -18.71
CA VAL A 68 -0.54 2.38 -18.10
C VAL A 68 -0.54 3.55 -19.09
N MET A 69 0.58 3.82 -19.76
CA MET A 69 0.70 4.94 -20.71
C MET A 69 -0.25 4.81 -21.91
N LYS A 70 -0.55 3.58 -22.34
CA LYS A 70 -1.42 3.31 -23.50
C LYS A 70 -2.90 3.27 -23.15
N ASN A 71 -3.23 2.71 -21.98
CA ASN A 71 -4.62 2.35 -21.65
C ASN A 71 -5.26 3.30 -20.63
N ALA A 72 -4.48 4.05 -19.85
CA ALA A 72 -5.04 5.01 -18.91
C ALA A 72 -5.41 6.32 -19.64
N PRO A 73 -6.52 6.96 -19.25
CA PRO A 73 -6.79 8.33 -19.70
C PRO A 73 -5.66 9.24 -19.21
N ILE A 74 -5.36 10.32 -19.96
CA ILE A 74 -4.23 11.23 -19.66
C ILE A 74 -4.26 11.71 -18.20
N GLY A 75 -5.44 12.05 -17.67
CA GLY A 75 -5.60 12.48 -16.27
C GLY A 75 -5.46 11.36 -15.23
N GLY A 76 -5.47 10.09 -15.63
CA GLY A 76 -5.33 8.92 -14.77
C GLY A 76 -3.94 8.28 -14.77
N ILE A 77 -3.05 8.66 -15.70
CA ILE A 77 -1.71 8.06 -15.82
C ILE A 77 -0.94 8.19 -14.51
N ALA A 78 -0.89 9.39 -13.92
CA ALA A 78 -0.14 9.62 -12.69
C ALA A 78 -0.66 8.77 -11.53
N SER A 79 -1.99 8.74 -11.35
CA SER A 79 -2.65 7.92 -10.33
C SER A 79 -2.35 6.42 -10.49
N ARG A 80 -2.43 5.91 -11.73
CA ARG A 80 -2.10 4.50 -12.03
C ARG A 80 -0.62 4.18 -11.80
N ILE A 81 0.29 5.10 -12.11
CA ILE A 81 1.71 4.92 -11.80
C ILE A 81 1.93 4.92 -10.28
N SER A 82 1.22 5.75 -9.51
CA SER A 82 1.28 5.74 -8.04
C SER A 82 0.85 4.40 -7.45
N GLU A 83 -0.23 3.81 -7.98
CA GLU A 83 -0.67 2.47 -7.59
C GLU A 83 0.44 1.43 -7.82
N LEU A 84 1.12 1.47 -8.97
CA LEU A 84 2.26 0.58 -9.24
C LEU A 84 3.40 0.76 -8.24
N ILE A 85 3.70 2.00 -7.86
CA ILE A 85 4.75 2.31 -6.86
C ILE A 85 4.38 1.73 -5.49
N ILE A 86 3.15 1.96 -5.04
CA ILE A 86 2.66 1.49 -3.74
C ILE A 86 2.64 -0.04 -3.70
N GLU A 87 2.14 -0.69 -4.75
CA GLU A 87 2.11 -2.15 -4.86
C GLU A 87 3.52 -2.74 -4.72
N ARG A 88 4.52 -2.13 -5.38
CA ARG A 88 5.93 -2.55 -5.22
C ARG A 88 6.45 -2.34 -3.81
N MET A 89 6.09 -1.24 -3.15
CA MET A 89 6.48 -0.98 -1.76
C MET A 89 5.90 -2.04 -0.81
N GLN A 90 4.63 -2.39 -0.97
CA GLN A 90 3.94 -3.44 -0.21
C GLN A 90 4.61 -4.80 -0.43
N GLN A 91 4.89 -5.18 -1.68
CA GLN A 91 5.61 -6.42 -2.01
C GLN A 91 6.99 -6.50 -1.32
N LYS A 92 7.72 -5.39 -1.23
CA LYS A 92 9.01 -5.34 -0.51
C LYS A 92 8.84 -5.50 1.00
N VAL A 93 7.78 -4.95 1.60
CA VAL A 93 7.47 -5.14 3.03
C VAL A 93 7.14 -6.61 3.29
N GLU A 94 6.23 -7.19 2.51
CA GLU A 94 5.85 -8.60 2.64
C GLU A 94 7.04 -9.55 2.48
N THR A 95 7.88 -9.32 1.47
CA THR A 95 9.07 -10.14 1.23
C THR A 95 10.02 -10.07 2.43
N ARG A 96 10.28 -8.88 2.97
CA ARG A 96 11.12 -8.70 4.17
C ARG A 96 10.53 -9.39 5.39
N ASN A 97 9.21 -9.33 5.58
CA ASN A 97 8.54 -9.99 6.69
C ASN A 97 8.65 -11.52 6.58
N LYS A 98 8.41 -12.08 5.39
CA LYS A 98 8.58 -13.51 5.11
C LYS A 98 9.98 -14.01 5.44
N TYR A 99 11.03 -13.27 5.05
CA TYR A 99 12.41 -13.65 5.38
C TYR A 99 12.76 -13.47 6.87
N ARG A 100 12.20 -12.46 7.54
CA ARG A 100 12.39 -12.29 9.00
C ARG A 100 11.77 -13.45 9.78
N SER A 101 10.58 -13.89 9.40
CA SER A 101 9.91 -15.04 10.01
C SER A 101 10.60 -16.36 9.67
N ALA A 102 11.16 -16.51 8.46
CA ALA A 102 11.87 -17.72 8.05
C ALA A 102 13.29 -17.86 8.66
N ASN A 103 13.87 -16.78 9.16
CA ASN A 103 15.20 -16.76 9.81
C ASN A 103 15.12 -16.76 11.35
N GLN A 104 13.99 -17.10 11.96
CA GLN A 104 14.02 -17.55 13.36
C GLN A 104 14.61 -18.97 13.37
N PRO A 105 15.83 -19.18 13.89
CA PRO A 105 16.28 -20.54 14.13
C PRO A 105 15.29 -21.19 15.10
N ASP A 106 14.80 -22.38 14.74
CA ASP A 106 14.28 -23.34 15.72
C ASP A 106 15.40 -23.60 16.73
N SER A 107 15.44 -22.80 17.79
CA SER A 107 16.27 -23.08 18.95
C SER A 107 15.39 -23.01 20.19
N GLU A 108 14.53 -24.01 20.33
CA GLU A 108 14.11 -24.50 21.63
C GLU A 108 13.82 -26.00 21.58
N ASN A 109 14.64 -26.73 22.33
CA ASN A 109 14.52 -28.09 22.87
C ASN A 109 14.62 -29.31 21.95
N THR A 110 15.68 -30.11 22.19
CA THR A 110 15.50 -31.43 22.83
C THR A 110 16.79 -31.88 23.55
N ASP A 111 16.62 -32.16 24.86
CA ASP A 111 17.44 -32.90 25.85
C ASP A 111 18.95 -32.65 26.02
#